data_AF-T1AX86-F1
#
_entry.id   AF-T1AX86-F1
#
_cell.length_a   1.000
_cell.length_b   1.000
_cell.length_c   1.000
_cell.angle_alpha   90.00
_cell.angle_beta   90.00
_cell.angle_gamma   90.00
#
_symmetry.space_group_name_H-M   'P 1'
#
loop_
_entity.id
_entity.type
_entity.pdbx_description
1 polymer ?
#
loop_
_entity_poly.entity_id
_entity_poly.type
_entity_poly.pdbx_seq_one_letter_code
_entity_poly.pdbx_strand_id
1 'polypeptide(L)'
;NRAWELLCEAKLAFDATLAAGTLDATGRLAAERQLALCESSDWFWWFGDYNPADAVSQFDSLYRRQLSRLYERLGRPAPESLSKPIATGSGSPEHGGVMRRSYAS
;
A
#
# COMPACT_ATOMS: atom_id res chain seq x y z
N ASN A 1 6.58 -10.66 1.08
CA ASN A 1 6.40 -9.34 0.42
C ASN A 1 5.94 -8.39 1.51
N ARG A 2 6.72 -7.34 1.79
CA ARG A 2 6.54 -6.46 2.95
C ARG A 2 5.20 -5.71 2.96
N ALA A 3 4.67 -5.35 1.79
CA ALA A 3 3.35 -4.70 1.69
C ALA A 3 2.23 -5.59 2.25
N TRP A 4 2.29 -6.88 1.93
CA TRP A 4 1.31 -7.86 2.39
C TRP A 4 1.35 -8.09 3.89
N GLU A 5 2.55 -8.13 4.48
CA GLU A 5 2.71 -8.28 5.93
C GLU A 5 2.04 -7.11 6.66
N LEU A 6 2.26 -5.88 6.20
CA LEU A 6 1.65 -4.67 6.75
C LEU A 6 0.12 -4.68 6.62
N LEU A 7 -0.42 -5.19 5.50
CA LEU A 7 -1.87 -5.33 5.32
C LEU A 7 -2.46 -6.35 6.30
N CYS A 8 -1.79 -7.49 6.49
CA CYS A 8 -2.20 -8.48 7.47
C CYS A 8 -2.20 -7.91 8.90
N GLU A 9 -1.14 -7.19 9.29
CA GLU A 9 -1.06 -6.50 10.59
C GLU A 9 -2.22 -5.51 10.77
N ALA A 10 -2.53 -4.72 9.75
CA ALA A 10 -3.62 -3.76 9.79
C ALA A 10 -5.00 -4.42 9.87
N LYS A 11 -5.20 -5.55 9.17
CA LYS A 11 -6.44 -6.34 9.23
C LYS A 11 -6.64 -6.95 10.62
N LEU A 12 -5.59 -7.49 11.24
CA LEU A 12 -5.66 -8.00 12.62
C LEU A 12 -6.04 -6.88 13.61
N ALA A 13 -5.50 -5.68 13.43
CA ALA A 13 -5.87 -4.53 14.25
C ALA A 13 -7.34 -4.13 14.05
N PHE A 14 -7.82 -4.18 12.81
CA PHE A 14 -9.22 -3.93 12.47
C PHE A 14 -10.15 -4.96 13.14
N ASP A 15 -9.88 -6.25 12.98
CA ASP A 15 -10.69 -7.34 13.55
C ASP A 15 -10.74 -7.25 15.08
N ALA A 16 -9.60 -7.00 15.72
CA ALA A 16 -9.53 -6.81 17.17
C ALA A 16 -10.36 -5.61 17.65
N THR A 17 -10.40 -4.53 16.86
CA THR A 17 -11.19 -3.33 17.20
C THR A 17 -12.68 -3.58 17.05
N LEU A 18 -13.10 -4.32 16.01
CA LEU A 18 -14.50 -4.73 15.86
C LEU A 18 -14.94 -5.69 16.97
N ALA A 19 -14.10 -6.66 17.33
CA ALA A 19 -14.38 -7.58 18.43
C ALA A 19 -14.49 -6.88 19.78
N ALA A 20 -13.71 -5.82 19.99
CA ALA A 20 -13.79 -4.99 21.19
C ALA A 20 -15.04 -4.09 21.26
N GLY A 21 -15.72 -3.88 20.13
CA GLY A 21 -16.93 -3.04 20.07
C GLY A 21 -16.68 -1.57 20.38
N THR A 22 -15.45 -1.08 20.19
CA THR A 22 -15.04 0.29 20.54
C THR A 22 -15.47 1.34 19.52
N LEU A 23 -15.94 0.92 18.35
CA LEU A 23 -16.44 1.80 17.29
C LEU A 23 -17.96 1.77 17.25
N ASP A 24 -18.57 2.93 17.05
CA ASP A 24 -19.97 3.07 16.73
C ASP A 24 -20.26 2.65 15.28
N ALA A 25 -21.53 2.62 14.88
CA ALA A 25 -21.93 2.18 13.54
C ALA A 25 -21.29 3.02 12.42
N THR A 26 -21.15 4.34 12.63
CA THR A 26 -20.50 5.23 11.67
C THR A 26 -18.99 5.01 11.61
N GLY A 27 -18.33 4.87 12.76
CA GLY A 27 -16.89 4.55 12.83
C GLY A 27 -16.56 3.20 12.19
N ARG A 28 -17.39 2.18 12.42
CA ARG A 28 -17.26 0.86 11.80
C ARG A 28 -17.34 0.95 10.27
N LEU A 29 -18.37 1.61 9.74
CA LEU A 29 -18.52 1.75 8.29
C LEU A 29 -17.35 2.53 7.66
N ALA A 30 -16.84 3.54 8.35
CA ALA A 30 -15.67 4.29 7.89
C ALA A 30 -14.39 3.44 7.88
N ALA A 31 -14.19 2.62 8.90
CA ALA A 31 -13.06 1.69 8.99
C ALA A 31 -13.16 0.59 7.91
N GLU A 32 -14.35 0.03 7.67
CA GLU A 32 -14.59 -0.98 6.63
C GLU A 32 -14.27 -0.44 5.23
N ARG A 33 -14.70 0.79 4.92
CA ARG A 33 -14.37 1.46 3.66
C ARG A 33 -12.87 1.70 3.52
N GLN A 34 -12.20 2.12 4.59
CA GLN A 34 -10.76 2.36 4.57
C GLN A 34 -9.98 1.05 4.40
N LEU A 35 -10.42 -0.05 5.02
CA LEU A 35 -9.83 -1.37 4.83
C LEU A 35 -9.99 -1.84 3.37
N ALA A 36 -11.17 -1.67 2.77
CA ALA A 36 -11.42 -2.00 1.36
C ALA A 36 -10.50 -1.21 0.41
N LEU A 37 -10.20 0.06 0.73
CA LEU A 37 -9.20 0.83 -0.02
C LEU A 37 -7.79 0.25 0.13
N CYS A 38 -7.42 -0.24 1.31
CA CYS A 38 -6.11 -0.86 1.55
C CYS A 38 -5.98 -2.25 0.90
N GLU A 39 -7.11 -2.96 0.72
CA GLU A 39 -7.18 -4.27 0.06
C GLU A 39 -7.39 -4.17 -1.47
N SER A 40 -7.53 -2.95 -2.02
CA SER A 40 -7.83 -2.76 -3.44
C SER A 40 -6.76 -3.38 -4.36
N SER A 41 -7.21 -4.00 -5.45
CA SER A 41 -6.31 -4.52 -6.49
C SER A 41 -5.52 -3.43 -7.23
N ASP A 42 -5.88 -2.15 -7.05
CA ASP A 42 -5.08 -1.00 -7.46
C ASP A 42 -3.66 -1.01 -6.85
N TRP A 43 -3.41 -1.78 -5.80
CA TRP A 43 -2.06 -1.99 -5.29
C TRP A 43 -1.26 -3.06 -6.06
N PHE A 44 -1.72 -3.59 -7.18
CA PHE A 44 -0.99 -4.68 -7.87
C PHE A 44 -0.34 -4.27 -9.19
N TRP A 45 -0.72 -3.14 -9.80
CA TRP A 45 -0.10 -2.69 -11.04
C TRP A 45 1.26 -1.99 -10.84
N TRP A 46 1.59 -1.58 -9.60
CA TRP A 46 2.86 -0.89 -9.30
C TRP A 46 4.07 -1.83 -9.10
N PHE A 47 3.84 -3.13 -8.88
CA PHE A 47 4.91 -4.14 -8.76
C PHE A 47 5.54 -4.55 -10.10
N GLY A 48 5.04 -4.06 -11.24
CA GLY A 48 5.65 -4.33 -12.54
C GLY A 48 7.03 -3.69 -12.65
N ASP A 49 8.04 -4.46 -13.07
CA ASP A 49 9.46 -4.13 -13.31
C ASP A 49 9.73 -2.89 -14.20
N TYR A 50 8.69 -2.20 -14.69
CA TYR A 50 8.79 -1.08 -15.63
C TYR A 50 8.50 0.28 -15.00
N ASN A 51 8.17 0.35 -13.70
CA ASN A 51 7.85 1.63 -13.06
C ASN A 51 9.10 2.41 -12.66
N PRO A 52 9.21 3.71 -13.00
CA PRO A 52 10.33 4.52 -12.56
C PRO A 52 10.39 4.59 -11.03
N ALA A 53 11.61 4.65 -10.47
CA ALA A 53 11.83 4.63 -9.02
C ALA A 53 11.07 5.74 -8.25
N ASP A 54 10.85 6.90 -8.90
CA ASP A 54 10.04 7.98 -8.36
C ASP A 54 8.56 7.59 -8.20
N ALA A 55 7.98 6.94 -9.23
CA ALA A 55 6.63 6.41 -9.15
C ALA A 55 6.52 5.36 -8.03
N VAL A 56 7.46 4.40 -7.97
CA VAL A 56 7.49 3.38 -6.89
C VAL A 56 7.51 4.02 -5.51
N SER A 57 8.34 5.05 -5.32
CA SER A 57 8.45 5.78 -4.04
C SER A 57 7.17 6.57 -3.69
N GLN A 58 6.53 7.19 -4.68
CA GLN A 58 5.25 7.86 -4.48
C GLN A 58 4.16 6.85 -4.07
N PHE A 59 4.04 5.73 -4.78
CA PHE A 59 3.05 4.70 -4.46
C PHE A 59 3.30 4.02 -3.12
N ASP A 60 4.56 3.76 -2.75
CA ASP A 60 4.94 3.32 -1.41
C ASP A 60 4.40 4.26 -0.32
N SER A 61 4.66 5.55 -0.48
CA SER A 61 4.19 6.58 0.46
C SER A 61 2.66 6.68 0.49
N LEU A 62 2.00 6.59 -0.67
CA LEU A 62 0.55 6.55 -0.78
C LEU A 62 -0.03 5.35 -0.01
N TYR A 63 0.52 4.15 -0.21
CA TYR A 63 0.06 2.93 0.43
C TYR A 63 0.22 2.98 1.95
N ARG A 64 1.40 3.36 2.44
CA ARG A 64 1.66 3.53 3.88
C ARG A 64 0.73 4.56 4.51
N ARG A 65 0.37 5.61 3.77
CA ARG A 65 -0.60 6.60 4.24
C ARG A 65 -2.02 6.04 4.34
N GLN A 66 -2.45 5.17 3.42
CA GLN A 66 -3.78 4.54 3.51
C GLN A 66 -3.87 3.61 4.72
N LEU A 67 -2.81 2.83 4.99
CA LEU A 67 -2.73 2.00 6.19
C LEU A 67 -2.73 2.88 7.45
N SER A 68 -1.98 3.97 7.47
CA SER A 68 -1.95 4.91 8.61
C SER A 68 -3.35 5.48 8.89
N ARG A 69 -4.10 5.86 7.85
CA ARG A 69 -5.48 6.33 7.98
C ARG A 69 -6.41 5.27 8.55
N LEU A 70 -6.19 3.99 8.22
CA LEU A 70 -6.95 2.90 8.85
C LEU A 70 -6.70 2.88 10.35
N TYR A 71 -5.44 2.93 10.80
CA TYR A 71 -5.11 3.00 12.24
C TYR A 71 -5.76 4.20 12.94
N GLU A 72 -5.74 5.38 12.31
CA GLU A 72 -6.45 6.57 12.82
C GLU A 72 -7.95 6.32 12.99
N ARG A 73 -8.61 5.68 12.02
CA ARG A 73 -10.04 5.32 12.10
C ARG A 73 -10.33 4.28 13.17
N LEU A 74 -9.38 3.40 13.45
CA LEU A 74 -9.47 2.42 14.53
C LEU A 74 -9.19 3.02 15.92
N GLY A 75 -8.79 4.29 16.00
CA GLY A 75 -8.38 4.92 17.25
C GLY A 75 -7.09 4.32 17.82
N ARG A 76 -6.23 3.76 16.95
CA ARG A 76 -4.99 3.10 17.32
C ARG A 76 -3.78 3.85 16.78
N PRO A 77 -2.64 3.87 17.50
CA PRO A 77 -1.41 4.41 16.95
C PRO A 77 -0.96 3.57 15.76
N ALA A 78 -0.51 4.24 14.70
CA ALA A 78 0.11 3.58 13.55
C ALA A 78 1.45 2.93 13.98
N PRO A 79 1.76 1.68 13.58
CA PRO A 79 3.01 1.04 13.92
C PRO A 79 4.20 1.71 13.21
N GLU A 80 5.37 1.75 13.87
CA GLU A 80 6.61 2.31 13.31
C GLU A 80 7.01 1.67 11.97
N SER A 81 6.59 0.42 11.77
CA SER A 81 6.70 -0.30 10.50
C SER A 81 6.17 0.49 9.29
N LEU A 82 5.15 1.34 9.46
CA LEU A 82 4.59 2.20 8.40
C LEU A 82 5.42 3.47 8.13
N SER A 83 6.37 3.81 8.99
CA SER A 83 7.30 4.91 8.75
C SER A 83 8.45 4.51 7.82
N LYS A 84 8.68 3.21 7.64
CA LYS A 84 9.77 2.65 6.81
C LYS A 84 9.26 2.38 5.39
N PRO A 85 10.01 2.75 4.34
CA PRO A 85 9.65 2.40 2.97
C PRO A 85 9.64 0.87 2.78
N ILE A 86 8.66 0.38 2.04
CA ILE A 86 8.39 -1.04 1.73
C ILE A 86 9.23 -1.48 0.53
N ALA A 87 9.35 -0.60 -0.47
CA ALA A 87 10.16 -0.80 -1.66
C ALA A 87 11.05 0.43 -1.89
N THR A 88 12.36 0.21 -1.98
CA THR A 88 13.28 1.15 -2.60
C THR A 88 13.37 0.75 -4.06
N GLY A 89 12.89 1.57 -5.00
CA GLY A 89 12.97 1.24 -6.43
C GLY A 89 14.38 0.74 -6.77
N SER A 90 14.49 -0.48 -7.28
CA SER A 90 15.76 -1.10 -7.68
C SER A 90 16.32 -0.34 -8.89
N GLY A 91 16.92 0.81 -8.65
CA GLY A 91 17.65 1.56 -9.66
C GLY A 91 18.90 0.79 -10.07
N SER A 92 18.75 -0.14 -11.00
CA SER A 92 19.80 -0.55 -11.92
C SER A 92 19.13 -0.72 -13.27
N PRO A 93 19.40 0.14 -14.28
CA PRO A 93 19.06 -0.19 -15.64
C PRO A 93 19.99 -1.32 -16.06
N GLU A 94 19.60 -2.56 -15.77
CA GLU A 94 20.25 -3.72 -16.37
C GLU A 94 19.82 -3.80 -17.84
N HIS A 95 20.60 -3.13 -18.69
CA HIS A 95 20.76 -3.40 -20.12
C HIS A 95 19.48 -3.78 -20.89
N GLY A 96 18.55 -2.83 -21.01
CA GLY A 96 17.42 -2.90 -21.95
C GLY A 96 17.65 -2.04 -23.20
N GLY A 97 18.87 -2.03 -23.74
CA GLY A 97 19.14 -1.35 -25.00
C GLY A 97 18.52 -2.11 -26.17
N VAL A 98 17.28 -1.79 -26.58
CA VAL A 98 16.91 -1.78 -28.01
C VAL A 98 15.73 -0.81 -28.23
N MET A 99 16.03 0.36 -28.82
CA MET A 99 15.05 1.03 -29.67
C MET A 99 14.78 0.12 -30.88
N ARG A 100 13.66 -0.61 -30.90
CA ARG A 100 13.09 -1.05 -32.19
C ARG A 100 12.30 0.12 -32.76
N ARG A 101 13.02 1.05 -33.40
CA ARG A 101 12.46 1.91 -34.43
C ARG A 101 12.01 0.99 -35.57
N SER A 102 10.72 0.70 -35.67
CA SER A 102 10.18 0.15 -36.91
C SER A 102 10.16 1.29 -37.93
N TYR A 103 11.23 1.40 -38.71
CA TYR A 103 11.18 2.02 -40.03
C TYR A 103 10.98 0.94 -41.09
N ALA A 104 10.09 1.27 -42.03
CA ALA A 104 9.93 0.77 -43.39
C ALA A 104 9.36 -0.66 -43.54
N SER A 105 8.49 -0.92 -44.52
CA SER A 105 8.30 -0.24 -45.82
C SER A 105 6.84 -0.05 -46.21
#